data_AF-A0A452S7V6-F1
#
_entry.id   AF-A0A452S7V6-F1
#
_cell.length_a   1.000
_cell.length_b   1.000
_cell.length_c   1.000
_cell.angle_alpha   90.00
_cell.angle_beta   90.00
_cell.angle_gamma   90.00
#
_symmetry.space_group_name_H-M   'P 1'
#
loop_
_entity.id
_entity.type
_entity.pdbx_description
1 polymer ?
#
loop_
_entity_poly.entity_id
_entity_poly.type
_entity_poly.pdbx_seq_one_letter_code
_entity_poly.pdbx_strand_id
1 'polypeptide(L)'
;ISLSPSSILPSPSPSPPVINKVHLKSNHVVKRDVDEHLRIKTVYDKSIDELLPEKRYLVKNKLFPQAISYLEKTFQVRRPAGTILLSRQRATNRYLQKENDPHRYCTGEFAEHTKCGPVIVPEEHLQRCRVCRGGKWSCVAVGVQDQEGVRDADFVLYVGALATERCSHENIISYAAYCQQEAKMDRPIAGYANLCPNMISTQPQEFIGMLSTVKHEIIHALGFSAGLFAFYHDKDGNPLTSRFADGLPPFNYSLGLYQWSDKVVRKVERLWNVRDNKIVSHTVYLLVTPRVVDEARKHFNCPILEGMELENQGGMGTELNHWEKRLLENEAMTGSHTQNRVFSRITLALMEDTG
;
A
#
# COMPACT_ATOMS: atom_id res chain seq x y z
N ILE A 1 -20.91 -1.46 8.66
CA ILE A 1 -19.51 -1.05 8.95
C ILE A 1 -18.73 -1.14 7.63
N SER A 2 -18.46 0.01 7.00
CA SER A 2 -17.58 0.10 5.83
C SER A 2 -16.14 -0.10 6.28
N LEU A 3 -15.37 -0.89 5.54
CA LEU A 3 -13.91 -0.85 5.69
C LEU A 3 -13.41 0.43 5.03
N SER A 4 -12.30 0.94 5.54
CA SER A 4 -11.90 2.33 5.36
C SER A 4 -11.60 2.70 3.91
N PRO A 5 -11.62 3.99 3.54
CA PRO A 5 -11.02 4.46 2.31
C PRO A 5 -9.49 4.26 2.38
N SER A 6 -9.01 3.12 1.87
CA SER A 6 -7.60 2.67 1.90
C SER A 6 -6.67 3.50 1.00
N SER A 7 -7.20 4.51 0.31
CA SER A 7 -6.46 5.36 -0.61
C SER A 7 -5.93 6.64 0.05
N ILE A 8 -4.78 7.07 -0.45
CA ILE A 8 -4.39 8.48 -0.45
C ILE A 8 -5.54 9.20 -1.17
N LEU A 9 -6.50 9.75 -0.41
CA LEU A 9 -7.52 10.60 -0.97
C LEU A 9 -6.79 11.67 -1.78
N PRO A 10 -7.06 11.81 -3.09
CA PRO A 10 -6.42 12.85 -3.85
C PRO A 10 -6.79 14.19 -3.21
N SER A 11 -5.79 14.88 -2.68
CA SER A 11 -5.92 16.33 -2.50
C SER A 11 -6.31 16.91 -3.86
N PRO A 12 -7.15 17.95 -3.94
CA PRO A 12 -7.55 18.62 -5.18
C PRO A 12 -6.38 19.42 -5.80
N SER A 13 -5.15 18.92 -5.69
CA SER A 13 -3.96 19.54 -6.21
C SER A 13 -3.88 19.28 -7.72
N PRO A 14 -3.55 20.29 -8.54
CA PRO A 14 -3.44 20.17 -10.00
C PRO A 14 -2.23 19.32 -10.46
N SER A 15 -1.47 18.73 -9.53
CA SER A 15 -0.26 17.95 -9.80
C SER A 15 -0.43 16.49 -9.35
N PRO A 16 0.13 15.51 -10.07
CA PRO A 16 0.19 14.12 -9.64
C PRO A 16 0.77 13.98 -8.22
N PRO A 17 0.33 12.98 -7.42
CA PRO A 17 0.91 12.72 -6.12
C PRO A 17 2.37 12.29 -6.30
N VAL A 18 3.21 12.83 -5.42
CA VAL A 18 4.63 12.54 -5.40
C VAL A 18 4.86 11.11 -4.96
N ILE A 19 5.54 10.33 -5.80
CA ILE A 19 6.04 9.01 -5.43
C ILE A 19 7.49 9.10 -4.97
N ASN A 20 7.71 8.74 -3.70
CA ASN A 20 9.04 8.62 -3.12
C ASN A 20 9.62 7.25 -3.49
N LYS A 21 10.55 7.26 -4.45
CA LYS A 21 11.35 6.10 -4.86
C LYS A 21 12.62 6.02 -4.04
N VAL A 22 12.81 4.93 -3.31
CA VAL A 22 13.93 4.67 -2.41
C VAL A 22 14.90 3.68 -3.04
N HIS A 23 16.16 4.08 -3.13
CA HIS A 23 17.23 3.21 -3.61
C HIS A 23 17.75 2.34 -2.48
N LEU A 24 17.61 1.02 -2.66
CA LEU A 24 18.15 0.04 -1.73
C LEU A 24 19.60 -0.25 -2.11
N LYS A 25 20.49 -0.34 -1.11
CA LYS A 25 21.87 -0.75 -1.35
C LYS A 25 21.88 -2.17 -1.90
N SER A 26 22.61 -2.42 -2.98
CA SER A 26 22.80 -3.79 -3.46
C SER A 26 23.60 -4.58 -2.43
N ASN A 27 22.98 -5.55 -1.78
CA ASN A 27 23.71 -6.56 -1.04
C ASN A 27 24.54 -7.35 -2.05
N HIS A 28 25.86 -7.16 -2.02
CA HIS A 28 26.80 -7.74 -2.99
C HIS A 28 26.89 -9.28 -2.96
N VAL A 29 26.10 -9.96 -2.12
CA VAL A 29 26.03 -11.42 -2.08
C VAL A 29 24.60 -11.84 -1.72
N VAL A 30 23.76 -12.09 -2.72
CA VAL A 30 22.65 -13.03 -2.57
C VAL A 30 22.61 -13.86 -3.85
N LYS A 31 22.90 -15.16 -3.72
CA LYS A 31 22.66 -16.15 -4.77
C LYS A 31 21.23 -15.95 -5.29
N ARG A 32 21.04 -16.12 -6.61
CA ARG A 32 19.81 -15.85 -7.38
C ARG A 32 18.53 -16.58 -6.92
N ASP A 33 18.48 -17.20 -5.75
CA ASP A 33 17.50 -18.23 -5.42
C ASP A 33 17.32 -18.43 -3.91
N VAL A 34 16.86 -17.41 -3.18
CA VAL A 34 16.35 -17.61 -1.81
C VAL A 34 15.06 -16.83 -1.66
N ASP A 35 13.94 -17.53 -1.76
CA ASP A 35 12.61 -17.05 -1.37
C ASP A 35 12.58 -16.83 0.15
N GLU A 36 13.16 -15.72 0.60
CA GLU A 36 13.11 -15.33 2.01
C GLU A 36 11.71 -14.86 2.36
N HIS A 37 11.25 -15.23 3.56
CA HIS A 37 10.00 -14.72 4.10
C HIS A 37 10.05 -13.19 4.18
N LEU A 38 8.93 -12.53 3.87
CA LEU A 38 8.77 -11.09 4.03
C LEU A 38 9.10 -10.71 5.48
N ARG A 39 9.95 -9.70 5.69
CA ARG A 39 10.25 -9.15 7.03
C ARG A 39 9.63 -7.77 7.20
N ILE A 40 8.70 -7.65 8.14
CA ILE A 40 8.01 -6.39 8.47
C ILE A 40 8.55 -5.86 9.80
N LYS A 41 9.16 -4.68 9.78
CA LYS A 41 9.54 -3.97 11.02
C LYS A 41 8.46 -2.97 11.41
N THR A 42 7.92 -3.14 12.61
CA THR A 42 6.98 -2.18 13.18
C THR A 42 7.66 -1.10 13.98
N VAL A 43 7.15 0.11 13.81
CA VAL A 43 7.55 1.30 14.56
C VAL A 43 6.29 1.91 15.12
N TYR A 44 6.17 1.93 16.45
CA TYR A 44 4.98 2.49 17.11
C TYR A 44 5.17 3.97 17.36
N ASP A 45 4.20 4.76 16.93
CA ASP A 45 4.09 6.18 17.26
C ASP A 45 3.79 6.37 18.75
N LYS A 46 4.17 7.55 19.29
CA LYS A 46 3.92 7.91 20.68
C LYS A 46 2.44 7.84 21.06
N SER A 47 1.52 8.09 20.12
CA SER A 47 0.07 7.94 20.35
C SER A 47 -0.34 6.56 20.86
N ILE A 48 0.42 5.50 20.55
CA ILE A 48 0.16 4.15 21.08
C ILE A 48 0.48 4.06 22.57
N ASP A 49 1.53 4.77 23.01
CA ASP A 49 1.94 4.80 24.42
C ASP A 49 1.00 5.62 25.30
N GLU A 50 0.26 6.56 24.68
CA GLU A 50 -0.76 7.40 25.31
C GLU A 50 -2.13 6.70 25.43
N LEU A 51 -2.31 5.51 24.81
CA LEU A 51 -3.51 4.70 25.00
C LEU A 51 -3.61 4.15 26.44
N LEU A 52 -4.85 3.82 26.84
CA LEU A 52 -5.09 3.08 28.08
C LEU A 52 -4.24 1.78 28.12
N PRO A 53 -3.72 1.35 29.29
CA PRO A 53 -2.78 0.24 29.41
C PRO A 53 -3.23 -1.05 28.70
N GLU A 54 -4.51 -1.39 28.80
CA GLU A 54 -5.12 -2.56 28.18
C GLU A 54 -5.16 -2.46 26.65
N LYS A 55 -5.46 -1.28 26.09
CA LYS A 55 -5.45 -1.03 24.65
C LYS A 55 -4.02 -1.04 24.11
N ARG A 56 -3.09 -0.40 24.81
CA ARG A 56 -1.67 -0.39 24.48
C ARG A 56 -1.11 -1.81 24.44
N TYR A 57 -1.39 -2.61 25.47
CA TYR A 57 -0.97 -4.01 25.52
C TYR A 57 -1.59 -4.83 24.39
N LEU A 58 -2.90 -4.66 24.13
CA LEU A 58 -3.57 -5.32 23.02
C LEU A 58 -2.89 -5.03 21.68
N VAL A 59 -2.59 -3.76 21.40
CA VAL A 59 -1.99 -3.32 20.14
C VAL A 59 -0.54 -3.81 20.00
N LYS A 60 0.30 -3.58 21.01
CA LYS A 60 1.74 -3.88 20.97
C LYS A 60 2.07 -5.36 21.13
N ASN A 61 1.26 -6.13 21.87
CA ASN A 61 1.59 -7.51 22.25
C ASN A 61 0.68 -8.56 21.60
N LYS A 62 -0.46 -8.18 21.01
CA LYS A 62 -1.39 -9.14 20.39
C LYS A 62 -1.73 -8.80 18.94
N LEU A 63 -2.42 -7.69 18.68
CA LEU A 63 -3.00 -7.38 17.35
C LEU A 63 -1.95 -7.32 16.24
N PHE A 64 -1.01 -6.37 16.31
CA PHE A 64 0.00 -6.20 15.26
C PHE A 64 0.98 -7.37 15.20
N PRO A 65 1.54 -7.89 16.32
CA PRO A 65 2.42 -9.04 16.26
C PRO A 65 1.79 -10.28 15.61
N GLN A 66 0.51 -10.57 15.90
CA GLN A 66 -0.19 -11.70 15.27
C GLN A 66 -0.53 -11.44 13.80
N ALA A 67 -0.92 -10.22 13.43
CA ALA A 67 -1.17 -9.85 12.04
C ALA A 67 0.11 -9.96 11.21
N ILE A 68 1.21 -9.43 11.71
CA ILE A 68 2.52 -9.45 11.04
C ILE A 68 3.03 -10.88 10.93
N SER A 69 3.01 -11.65 12.03
CA SER A 69 3.44 -13.06 11.98
C SER A 69 2.66 -13.87 10.95
N TYR A 70 1.37 -13.59 10.76
CA TYR A 70 0.60 -14.21 9.69
C TYR A 70 1.13 -13.81 8.29
N LEU A 71 1.34 -12.51 8.04
CA LEU A 71 1.79 -12.01 6.74
C LEU A 71 3.23 -12.44 6.39
N GLU A 72 4.16 -12.39 7.36
CA GLU A 72 5.54 -12.84 7.16
C GLU A 72 5.62 -14.35 6.83
N LYS A 73 4.75 -15.16 7.45
CA LYS A 73 4.65 -16.60 7.12
C LYS A 73 3.98 -16.86 5.78
N THR A 74 3.11 -15.95 5.34
CA THR A 74 2.29 -16.11 4.12
C THR A 74 3.05 -15.64 2.88
N PHE A 75 3.84 -14.58 2.99
CA PHE A 75 4.50 -13.95 1.85
C PHE A 75 6.02 -14.17 1.86
N GLN A 76 6.55 -14.37 0.66
CA GLN A 76 7.98 -14.42 0.37
C GLN A 76 8.36 -13.25 -0.52
N VAL A 77 9.62 -12.82 -0.44
CA VAL A 77 10.15 -11.73 -1.24
C VAL A 77 11.28 -12.22 -2.13
N ARG A 78 11.22 -11.85 -3.40
CA ARG A 78 12.25 -12.21 -4.40
C ARG A 78 13.58 -11.52 -4.15
N ARG A 79 13.53 -10.31 -3.59
CA ARG A 79 14.70 -9.48 -3.31
C ARG A 79 14.56 -8.85 -1.93
N PRO A 80 15.31 -9.36 -0.95
CA PRO A 80 15.38 -8.74 0.36
C PRO A 80 15.90 -7.31 0.24
N ALA A 81 15.26 -6.34 0.90
CA ALA A 81 15.69 -4.95 0.86
C ALA A 81 16.94 -4.70 1.72
N GLY A 82 17.13 -5.51 2.76
CA GLY A 82 18.26 -5.39 3.69
C GLY A 82 18.08 -4.19 4.60
N THR A 83 18.64 -3.05 4.23
CA THR A 83 18.56 -1.81 5.02
C THR A 83 17.74 -0.75 4.28
N ILE A 84 16.68 -0.28 4.92
CA ILE A 84 15.77 0.73 4.37
C ILE A 84 16.11 2.10 4.95
N LEU A 85 16.44 3.05 4.05
CA LEU A 85 16.61 4.48 4.35
C LEU A 85 15.58 5.27 3.54
N LEU A 86 14.62 5.88 4.23
CA LEU A 86 13.48 6.53 3.61
C LEU A 86 13.82 7.94 3.12
N SER A 87 13.15 8.35 2.05
CA SER A 87 13.28 9.71 1.52
C SER A 87 12.55 10.72 2.39
N ARG A 88 13.13 11.92 2.52
CA ARG A 88 12.49 13.04 3.23
C ARG A 88 11.44 13.73 2.37
N GLN A 89 10.34 14.14 3.00
CA GLN A 89 9.27 14.89 2.35
C GLN A 89 9.66 16.36 2.17
N ARG A 90 9.27 16.97 1.04
CA ARG A 90 9.51 18.40 0.73
C ARG A 90 8.32 19.26 1.13
N ALA A 91 8.54 20.56 1.34
CA ALA A 91 7.46 21.53 1.51
C ALA A 91 6.76 21.91 0.19
N THR A 92 7.40 21.65 -0.97
CA THR A 92 6.86 21.99 -2.30
C THR A 92 7.01 20.85 -3.33
N ASN A 93 6.07 20.74 -4.28
CA ASN A 93 5.96 19.65 -5.27
C ASN A 93 6.92 19.72 -6.48
N ARG A 94 8.00 20.53 -6.45
CA ARG A 94 8.92 20.68 -7.61
C ARG A 94 10.18 19.81 -7.48
N TYR A 95 10.50 19.08 -8.56
CA TYR A 95 11.69 18.21 -8.65
C TYR A 95 12.63 18.66 -9.78
N LEU A 96 13.93 18.59 -9.50
CA LEU A 96 14.99 18.53 -10.51
C LEU A 96 15.65 17.16 -10.34
N GLN A 97 15.52 16.30 -11.34
CA GLN A 97 16.26 15.04 -11.44
C GLN A 97 17.49 15.29 -12.31
N LYS A 98 18.68 14.92 -11.85
CA LYS A 98 19.88 14.93 -12.68
C LYS A 98 19.92 13.60 -13.44
N GLU A 99 20.17 13.65 -14.74
CA GLU A 99 20.48 12.43 -15.51
C GLU A 99 21.64 11.68 -14.85
N ASN A 100 21.47 10.36 -14.68
CA ASN A 100 22.48 9.41 -14.21
C ASN A 100 23.01 9.55 -12.76
N ASP A 101 22.27 10.19 -11.84
CA ASP A 101 22.55 10.07 -10.39
C ASP A 101 21.40 9.36 -9.64
N PRO A 102 21.66 8.23 -8.95
CA PRO A 102 20.65 7.55 -8.12
C PRO A 102 20.26 8.33 -6.87
N HIS A 103 20.91 9.45 -6.55
CA HIS A 103 20.55 10.27 -5.39
C HIS A 103 19.57 11.37 -5.78
N ARG A 104 18.43 11.44 -5.09
CA ARG A 104 17.50 12.56 -5.22
C ARG A 104 18.05 13.79 -4.48
N TYR A 105 18.37 14.82 -5.25
CA TYR A 105 18.90 16.09 -4.76
C TYR A 105 17.81 16.97 -4.15
N CYS A 106 17.99 17.35 -2.90
CA CYS A 106 17.15 18.25 -2.13
C CYS A 106 17.29 19.70 -2.61
N THR A 107 16.45 20.15 -3.53
CA THR A 107 16.37 21.57 -3.93
C THR A 107 15.12 22.20 -3.32
N GLY A 108 15.24 22.95 -2.22
CA GLY A 108 14.14 23.72 -1.60
C GLY A 108 14.06 23.64 -0.07
N GLU A 109 13.07 24.33 0.52
CA GLU A 109 12.69 24.24 1.94
C GLU A 109 11.91 22.94 2.20
N PHE A 110 12.19 22.25 3.31
CA PHE A 110 11.58 20.97 3.67
C PHE A 110 10.34 21.15 4.51
N ALA A 111 9.49 20.11 4.55
CA ALA A 111 8.56 19.98 5.66
C ALA A 111 9.39 19.77 6.93
N GLU A 112 9.01 20.43 8.02
CA GLU A 112 9.66 20.30 9.33
C GLU A 112 9.78 18.83 9.77
N HIS A 113 8.78 18.02 9.40
CA HIS A 113 8.74 16.59 9.67
C HIS A 113 8.35 15.80 8.42
N THR A 114 9.03 14.68 8.16
CA THR A 114 8.59 13.70 7.15
C THR A 114 7.51 12.81 7.76
N LYS A 115 6.38 12.66 7.07
CA LYS A 115 5.25 11.85 7.54
C LYS A 115 5.02 10.64 6.64
N CYS A 116 4.56 9.54 7.25
CA CYS A 116 4.01 8.39 6.56
C CYS A 116 2.55 8.26 7.03
N GLY A 117 1.62 8.79 6.24
CA GLY A 117 0.24 9.01 6.70
C GLY A 117 0.19 10.02 7.84
N PRO A 118 -0.49 9.71 8.96
CA PRO A 118 -0.55 10.61 10.10
C PRO A 118 0.68 10.53 11.02
N VAL A 119 1.54 9.51 10.85
CA VAL A 119 2.68 9.23 11.74
C VAL A 119 3.93 9.98 11.27
N ILE A 120 4.68 10.56 12.21
CA ILE A 120 5.99 11.18 11.94
C ILE A 120 7.03 10.07 11.85
N VAL A 121 7.81 10.07 10.75
CA VAL A 121 8.90 9.11 10.55
C VAL A 121 10.10 9.53 11.41
N PRO A 122 10.67 8.62 12.22
CA PRO A 122 11.87 8.90 13.00
C PRO A 122 13.04 9.35 12.14
N GLU A 123 13.83 10.30 12.63
CA GLU A 123 14.94 10.89 11.91
C GLU A 123 16.03 9.88 11.55
N GLU A 124 16.20 8.84 12.37
CA GLU A 124 17.13 7.73 12.15
C GLU A 124 16.74 6.81 10.98
N HIS A 125 15.50 6.86 10.52
CA HIS A 125 15.04 6.10 9.36
C HIS A 125 15.17 6.88 8.05
N LEU A 126 15.50 8.17 8.12
CA LEU A 126 15.53 9.07 6.98
C LEU A 126 16.94 9.21 6.43
N GLN A 127 17.05 9.19 5.10
CA GLN A 127 18.31 9.52 4.43
C GLN A 127 18.69 11.00 4.65
N ARG A 128 19.99 11.26 4.57
CA ARG A 128 20.61 12.57 4.62
C ARG A 128 20.23 13.39 3.39
N CYS A 129 20.06 14.69 3.61
CA CYS A 129 19.76 15.62 2.55
C CYS A 129 21.00 15.94 1.70
N ARG A 130 20.82 16.13 0.38
CA ARG A 130 21.85 16.68 -0.51
C ARG A 130 21.33 17.93 -1.20
N VAL A 131 21.79 19.11 -0.82
CA VAL A 131 21.31 20.39 -1.38
C VAL A 131 22.21 20.86 -2.52
N CYS A 132 21.63 21.15 -3.67
CA CYS A 132 22.34 21.78 -4.79
C CYS A 132 22.08 23.28 -4.79
N ARG A 133 23.12 24.12 -4.69
CA ARG A 133 22.99 25.57 -4.85
C ARG A 133 23.10 25.97 -6.32
N GLY A 134 22.19 26.82 -6.79
CA GLY A 134 22.39 27.63 -8.00
C GLY A 134 22.33 26.90 -9.35
N GLY A 135 21.52 25.84 -9.50
CA GLY A 135 21.26 25.21 -10.80
C GLY A 135 22.47 24.52 -11.47
N LYS A 136 23.66 24.52 -10.85
CA LYS A 136 24.87 23.84 -11.34
C LYS A 136 25.44 22.88 -10.31
N TRP A 137 25.70 21.67 -10.82
CA TRP A 137 26.56 20.53 -10.46
C TRP A 137 27.29 20.35 -9.11
N SER A 138 27.31 21.28 -8.16
CA SER A 138 27.90 21.04 -6.82
C SER A 138 26.81 20.88 -5.77
N CYS A 139 26.44 19.62 -5.50
CA CYS A 139 25.45 19.29 -4.48
C CYS A 139 26.17 18.84 -3.21
N VAL A 140 25.90 19.52 -2.10
CA VAL A 140 26.55 19.26 -0.81
C VAL A 140 25.59 18.48 0.07
N ALA A 141 26.08 17.43 0.73
CA ALA A 141 25.31 16.75 1.76
C ALA A 141 25.13 17.70 2.96
N VAL A 142 23.89 18.03 3.30
CA VAL A 142 23.54 18.94 4.40
C VAL A 142 22.82 18.15 5.48
N GLY A 143 23.10 18.48 6.74
CA GLY A 143 22.53 17.79 7.91
C GLY A 143 23.41 16.65 8.44
N VAL A 144 22.85 15.90 9.40
CA VAL A 144 23.49 14.77 10.09
C VAL A 144 23.85 13.67 9.08
N GLN A 145 24.93 12.92 9.34
CA GLN A 145 25.27 11.73 8.53
C GLN A 145 24.09 10.76 8.48
N ASP A 146 23.99 9.98 7.39
CA ASP A 146 23.03 8.88 7.31
C ASP A 146 23.17 8.01 8.56
N GLN A 147 22.07 7.89 9.30
CA GLN A 147 21.96 6.92 10.37
C GLN A 147 21.89 5.52 9.74
N GLU A 148 21.93 4.46 10.55
CA GLU A 148 21.96 3.09 10.04
C GLU A 148 20.68 2.71 9.25
N GLY A 149 19.59 3.48 9.37
CA GLY A 149 18.30 3.16 8.79
C GLY A 149 17.65 1.96 9.46
N VAL A 150 16.59 1.42 8.84
CA VAL A 150 15.92 0.22 9.35
C VAL A 150 16.59 -1.02 8.76
N ARG A 151 17.31 -1.78 9.59
CA ARG A 151 17.99 -3.02 9.21
C ARG A 151 17.05 -4.21 9.17
N ASP A 152 17.44 -5.20 8.37
CA ASP A 152 16.78 -6.51 8.22
C ASP A 152 15.27 -6.39 8.02
N ALA A 153 14.88 -5.46 7.16
CA ALA A 153 13.49 -5.14 6.86
C ALA A 153 13.28 -5.16 5.35
N ASP A 154 12.13 -5.69 4.95
CA ASP A 154 11.63 -5.62 3.57
C ASP A 154 10.48 -4.63 3.45
N PHE A 155 9.79 -4.37 4.57
CA PHE A 155 8.77 -3.36 4.72
C PHE A 155 8.81 -2.74 6.14
N VAL A 156 8.69 -1.42 6.24
CA VAL A 156 8.58 -0.71 7.52
C VAL A 156 7.15 -0.24 7.72
N LEU A 157 6.50 -0.70 8.79
CA LEU A 157 5.13 -0.34 9.13
C LEU A 157 5.09 0.61 10.32
N TYR A 158 4.69 1.85 10.07
CA TYR A 158 4.47 2.87 11.10
C TYR A 158 3.06 2.74 11.69
N VAL A 159 2.96 2.43 12.97
CA VAL A 159 1.69 2.15 13.64
C VAL A 159 1.32 3.30 14.57
N GLY A 160 0.16 3.90 14.33
CA GLY A 160 -0.37 5.00 15.15
C GLY A 160 -1.76 4.73 15.70
N ALA A 161 -2.14 5.49 16.73
CA ALA A 161 -3.53 5.60 17.19
C ALA A 161 -3.91 7.08 17.32
N LEU A 162 -3.90 7.78 16.19
CA LEU A 162 -4.17 9.22 16.11
C LEU A 162 -5.65 9.45 15.80
N ALA A 163 -6.29 10.33 16.56
CA ALA A 163 -7.67 10.77 16.34
C ALA A 163 -7.73 11.79 15.18
N THR A 164 -7.55 11.30 13.95
CA THR A 164 -7.61 12.11 12.72
C THR A 164 -9.03 12.39 12.27
N GLU A 165 -9.25 13.31 11.33
CA GLU A 165 -10.56 13.57 10.70
C GLU A 165 -11.20 12.30 10.09
N ARG A 166 -10.38 11.38 9.56
CA ARG A 166 -10.85 10.06 9.10
C ARG A 166 -11.50 9.24 10.21
N CYS A 167 -11.04 9.39 11.46
CA CYS A 167 -11.63 8.70 12.60
C CYS A 167 -12.94 9.34 13.09
N SER A 168 -13.27 10.54 12.62
CA SER A 168 -14.56 11.20 12.88
C SER A 168 -15.66 10.71 11.94
N HIS A 169 -15.31 10.02 10.85
CA HIS A 169 -16.28 9.42 9.95
C HIS A 169 -16.81 8.11 10.56
N GLU A 170 -18.11 7.91 10.50
CA GLU A 170 -18.76 6.75 11.11
C GLU A 170 -18.18 5.43 10.53
N ASN A 171 -17.94 4.46 11.42
CA ASN A 171 -17.54 3.09 11.10
C ASN A 171 -16.10 2.84 10.64
N ILE A 172 -15.20 3.84 10.63
CA ILE A 172 -13.78 3.60 10.34
C ILE A 172 -13.05 3.11 11.60
N ILE A 173 -12.69 1.83 11.63
CA ILE A 173 -11.93 1.22 12.74
C ILE A 173 -10.44 1.55 12.62
N SER A 174 -9.92 1.45 11.41
CA SER A 174 -8.51 1.65 11.09
C SER A 174 -8.37 1.95 9.61
N TYR A 175 -7.24 2.51 9.23
CA TYR A 175 -6.88 2.70 7.83
C TYR A 175 -5.37 2.60 7.65
N ALA A 176 -4.93 2.11 6.50
CA ALA A 176 -3.53 1.99 6.16
C ALA A 176 -3.27 2.27 4.69
N ALA A 177 -2.05 2.67 4.39
CA ALA A 177 -1.57 2.83 3.02
C ALA A 177 -0.04 2.76 2.97
N TYR A 178 0.48 2.61 1.77
CA TYR A 178 1.90 2.80 1.50
C TYR A 178 2.25 4.28 1.55
N CYS A 179 3.51 4.60 1.82
CA CYS A 179 4.03 5.98 1.74
C CYS A 179 5.30 6.10 0.89
N GLN A 180 6.10 5.02 0.78
CA GLN A 180 7.28 5.01 -0.10
C GLN A 180 7.45 3.66 -0.80
N GLN A 181 8.00 3.70 -2.00
CA GLN A 181 8.24 2.54 -2.86
C GLN A 181 9.74 2.40 -3.17
N GLU A 182 10.21 1.19 -3.41
CA GLU A 182 11.54 0.90 -3.93
C GLU A 182 11.71 1.49 -5.33
N ALA A 183 12.89 2.02 -5.65
CA ALA A 183 13.17 2.65 -6.94
C ALA A 183 13.26 1.69 -8.13
N LYS A 184 13.59 0.41 -7.90
CA LYS A 184 13.83 -0.56 -8.97
C LYS A 184 12.60 -1.36 -9.37
N MET A 185 11.84 -1.83 -8.38
CA MET A 185 10.71 -2.74 -8.56
C MET A 185 9.37 -2.10 -8.19
N ASP A 186 9.37 -0.82 -7.81
CA ASP A 186 8.20 -0.10 -7.29
C ASP A 186 7.47 -0.75 -6.10
N ARG A 187 8.09 -1.76 -5.48
CA ARG A 187 7.54 -2.46 -4.32
C ARG A 187 7.37 -1.48 -3.16
N PRO A 188 6.21 -1.42 -2.49
CA PRO A 188 6.08 -0.70 -1.24
C PRO A 188 7.11 -1.17 -0.23
N ILE A 189 7.87 -0.23 0.37
CA ILE A 189 8.90 -0.52 1.38
C ILE A 189 8.62 0.18 2.71
N ALA A 190 7.69 1.13 2.71
CA ALA A 190 7.18 1.73 3.91
C ALA A 190 5.70 2.07 3.74
N GLY A 191 4.96 1.88 4.82
CA GLY A 191 3.57 2.26 4.94
C GLY A 191 3.21 2.50 6.39
N TYR A 192 1.95 2.86 6.61
CA TYR A 192 1.44 3.13 7.93
C TYR A 192 0.12 2.40 8.15
N ALA A 193 -0.20 2.13 9.41
CA ALA A 193 -1.51 1.70 9.85
C ALA A 193 -1.92 2.52 11.06
N ASN A 194 -3.06 3.20 10.98
CA ASN A 194 -3.60 4.00 12.07
C ASN A 194 -4.88 3.38 12.61
N LEU A 195 -4.92 3.07 13.90
CA LEU A 195 -6.12 2.64 14.60
C LEU A 195 -6.87 3.86 15.15
N CYS A 196 -8.17 3.96 14.93
CA CYS A 196 -8.96 5.02 15.54
C CYS A 196 -9.14 4.73 17.04
N PRO A 197 -8.65 5.59 17.97
CA PRO A 197 -8.52 5.25 19.40
C PRO A 197 -9.82 4.77 20.06
N ASN A 198 -10.94 5.39 19.70
CA ASN A 198 -12.26 5.09 20.23
C ASN A 198 -12.82 3.75 19.71
N MET A 199 -12.32 3.28 18.57
CA MET A 199 -12.74 2.03 17.93
C MET A 199 -11.88 0.82 18.34
N ILE A 200 -10.81 1.05 19.12
CA ILE A 200 -10.00 -0.04 19.68
C ILE A 200 -10.79 -0.70 20.80
N SER A 201 -11.31 -1.90 20.53
CA SER A 201 -12.03 -2.70 21.52
C SER A 201 -11.11 -3.71 22.20
N THR A 202 -11.25 -3.81 23.52
CA THR A 202 -10.52 -4.78 24.35
C THR A 202 -11.34 -6.04 24.65
N GLN A 203 -12.55 -6.11 24.10
CA GLN A 203 -13.46 -7.21 24.32
C GLN A 203 -12.98 -8.48 23.56
N PRO A 204 -12.83 -9.63 24.24
CA PRO A 204 -12.27 -10.84 23.61
C PRO A 204 -13.01 -11.31 22.36
N GLN A 205 -14.34 -11.16 22.33
CA GLN A 205 -15.18 -11.56 21.20
C GLN A 205 -14.96 -10.70 19.94
N GLU A 206 -14.47 -9.47 20.09
CA GLU A 206 -14.19 -8.57 18.96
C GLU A 206 -12.74 -8.70 18.45
N PHE A 207 -11.88 -9.41 19.19
CA PHE A 207 -10.47 -9.56 18.87
C PHE A 207 -10.23 -10.13 17.47
N ILE A 208 -10.96 -11.17 17.07
CA ILE A 208 -10.81 -11.80 15.75
C ILE A 208 -11.20 -10.84 14.63
N GLY A 209 -12.27 -10.06 14.83
CA GLY A 209 -12.70 -9.03 13.87
C GLY A 209 -11.66 -7.92 13.73
N MET A 210 -11.12 -7.43 14.84
CA MET A 210 -10.04 -6.44 14.84
C MET A 210 -8.76 -6.98 14.18
N LEU A 211 -8.36 -8.21 14.50
CA LEU A 211 -7.18 -8.85 13.91
C LEU A 211 -7.34 -9.02 12.39
N SER A 212 -8.51 -9.43 11.92
CA SER A 212 -8.81 -9.49 10.48
C SER A 212 -8.73 -8.12 9.81
N THR A 213 -9.16 -7.08 10.52
CA THR A 213 -9.17 -5.70 10.02
C THR A 213 -7.75 -5.15 9.92
N VAL A 214 -6.91 -5.37 10.93
CA VAL A 214 -5.48 -4.99 10.87
C VAL A 214 -4.75 -5.70 9.73
N LYS A 215 -5.00 -6.99 9.51
CA LYS A 215 -4.43 -7.72 8.36
C LYS A 215 -4.86 -7.12 7.02
N HIS A 216 -6.14 -6.80 6.88
CA HIS A 216 -6.72 -6.18 5.68
C HIS A 216 -6.04 -4.84 5.36
N GLU A 217 -5.92 -3.98 6.37
CA GLU A 217 -5.24 -2.69 6.23
C GLU A 217 -3.76 -2.86 5.85
N ILE A 218 -3.02 -3.79 6.46
CA ILE A 218 -1.63 -4.03 6.09
C ILE A 218 -1.52 -4.53 4.64
N ILE A 219 -2.46 -5.34 4.15
CA ILE A 219 -2.47 -5.78 2.73
C ILE A 219 -2.64 -4.61 1.76
N HIS A 220 -3.44 -3.61 2.10
CA HIS A 220 -3.49 -2.37 1.30
C HIS A 220 -2.14 -1.65 1.27
N ALA A 221 -1.46 -1.56 2.42
CA ALA A 221 -0.14 -0.93 2.51
C ALA A 221 0.95 -1.72 1.76
N LEU A 222 0.78 -3.04 1.64
CA LEU A 222 1.72 -3.93 0.94
C LEU A 222 1.54 -3.96 -0.58
N GLY A 223 0.33 -3.76 -1.11
CA GLY A 223 0.15 -3.89 -2.56
C GLY A 223 -1.27 -3.80 -3.11
N PHE A 224 -2.29 -4.24 -2.37
CA PHE A 224 -3.67 -4.20 -2.88
C PHE A 224 -4.26 -2.79 -2.70
N SER A 225 -3.93 -1.89 -3.61
CA SER A 225 -4.52 -0.55 -3.66
C SER A 225 -4.56 -0.06 -5.11
N ALA A 226 -5.64 0.62 -5.48
CA ALA A 226 -5.79 1.18 -6.82
C ALA A 226 -4.65 2.15 -7.18
N GLY A 227 -4.08 2.83 -6.18
CA GLY A 227 -2.90 3.69 -6.34
C GLY A 227 -1.59 2.94 -6.64
N LEU A 228 -1.57 1.61 -6.54
CA LEU A 228 -0.41 0.75 -6.81
C LEU A 228 -0.56 -0.09 -8.08
N PHE A 229 -1.76 -0.22 -8.66
CA PHE A 229 -1.99 -1.07 -9.84
C PHE A 229 -1.10 -0.72 -11.04
N ALA A 230 -0.86 0.58 -11.28
CA ALA A 230 0.05 1.02 -12.35
C ALA A 230 1.52 0.64 -12.11
N PHE A 231 1.86 0.24 -10.89
CA PHE A 231 3.22 -0.09 -10.47
C PHE A 231 3.50 -1.60 -10.40
N TYR A 232 2.53 -2.45 -10.75
CA TYR A 232 2.73 -3.90 -10.73
C TYR A 232 3.73 -4.36 -11.78
N HIS A 233 4.43 -5.44 -11.46
CA HIS A 233 5.42 -6.09 -12.32
C HIS A 233 4.99 -7.52 -12.63
N ASP A 234 5.44 -8.03 -13.78
CA ASP A 234 5.26 -9.43 -14.13
C ASP A 234 6.23 -10.34 -13.33
N LYS A 235 6.07 -11.65 -13.53
CA LYS A 235 6.93 -12.66 -12.91
C LYS A 235 8.43 -12.53 -13.26
N ASP A 236 8.79 -11.83 -14.33
CA ASP A 236 10.17 -11.62 -14.75
C ASP A 236 10.72 -10.27 -14.23
N GLY A 237 9.87 -9.51 -13.54
CA GLY A 237 10.20 -8.22 -12.95
C GLY A 237 10.09 -7.05 -13.93
N ASN A 238 9.35 -7.19 -15.02
CA ASN A 238 9.09 -6.10 -15.95
C ASN A 238 7.77 -5.38 -15.59
N PRO A 239 7.69 -4.05 -15.72
CA PRO A 239 6.45 -3.33 -15.46
C PRO A 239 5.30 -3.80 -16.35
N LEU A 240 4.13 -4.07 -15.75
CA LEU A 240 2.90 -4.40 -16.50
C LEU A 240 2.30 -3.17 -17.18
N THR A 241 2.67 -1.97 -16.72
CA THR A 241 2.23 -0.68 -17.27
C THR A 241 3.42 0.07 -17.87
N SER A 242 3.23 0.64 -19.06
CA SER A 242 4.23 1.46 -19.76
C SER A 242 4.69 2.65 -18.92
N ARG A 243 5.96 3.03 -19.04
CA ARG A 243 6.57 4.15 -18.29
C ARG A 243 7.00 5.27 -19.23
N PHE A 244 6.96 6.50 -18.75
CA PHE A 244 7.62 7.63 -19.39
C PHE A 244 9.14 7.61 -19.13
N ALA A 245 9.87 8.56 -19.71
CA ALA A 245 11.32 8.69 -19.56
C ALA A 245 11.77 8.91 -18.10
N ASP A 246 10.88 9.42 -17.25
CA ASP A 246 11.12 9.59 -15.80
C ASP A 246 10.92 8.30 -14.99
N GLY A 247 10.50 7.21 -15.62
CA GLY A 247 10.23 5.91 -15.01
C GLY A 247 8.84 5.77 -14.37
N LEU A 248 7.98 6.80 -14.45
CA LEU A 248 6.63 6.77 -13.88
C LEU A 248 5.57 6.34 -14.90
N PRO A 249 4.48 5.69 -14.46
CA PRO A 249 3.31 5.46 -15.31
C PRO A 249 2.61 6.77 -15.69
N PRO A 250 1.74 6.76 -16.70
CA PRO A 250 0.87 7.89 -16.99
C PRO A 250 -0.01 8.24 -15.79
N PHE A 251 -0.35 9.52 -15.61
CA PHE A 251 -1.25 9.97 -14.55
C PHE A 251 -2.63 10.29 -15.10
N ASN A 252 -3.67 9.75 -14.48
CA ASN A 252 -5.07 10.03 -14.81
C ASN A 252 -5.60 11.09 -13.83
N TYR A 253 -5.73 12.32 -14.32
CA TYR A 253 -6.22 13.46 -13.53
C TYR A 253 -7.68 13.33 -13.09
N SER A 254 -8.51 12.61 -13.86
CA SER A 254 -9.92 12.40 -13.51
C SER A 254 -10.07 11.43 -12.33
N LEU A 255 -9.22 10.39 -12.27
CA LEU A 255 -9.19 9.45 -11.15
C LEU A 255 -8.31 9.90 -9.99
N GLY A 256 -7.37 10.82 -10.22
CA GLY A 256 -6.35 11.20 -9.25
C GLY A 256 -5.32 10.11 -8.98
N LEU A 257 -5.15 9.15 -9.91
CA LEU A 257 -4.31 7.97 -9.76
C LEU A 257 -3.37 7.80 -10.96
N TYR A 258 -2.26 7.08 -10.74
CA TYR A 258 -1.46 6.58 -11.86
C TYR A 258 -2.27 5.54 -12.64
N GLN A 259 -2.34 5.72 -13.96
CA GLN A 259 -3.13 4.91 -14.87
C GLN A 259 -2.47 3.55 -15.05
N TRP A 260 -3.16 2.49 -14.63
CA TRP A 260 -2.77 1.11 -14.93
C TRP A 260 -3.06 0.75 -16.39
N SER A 261 -2.42 -0.32 -16.87
CA SER A 261 -2.69 -0.90 -18.19
C SER A 261 -3.80 -1.95 -18.15
N ASP A 262 -4.31 -2.32 -19.33
CA ASP A 262 -5.26 -3.43 -19.53
C ASP A 262 -4.67 -4.82 -19.21
N LYS A 263 -3.38 -4.90 -18.87
CA LYS A 263 -2.77 -6.13 -18.32
C LYS A 263 -3.02 -6.29 -16.82
N VAL A 264 -3.40 -5.22 -16.13
CA VAL A 264 -3.64 -5.22 -14.68
C VAL A 264 -5.13 -5.18 -14.39
N VAL A 265 -5.82 -4.13 -14.85
CA VAL A 265 -7.28 -3.98 -14.66
C VAL A 265 -7.94 -3.57 -15.97
N ARG A 266 -9.04 -4.23 -16.32
CA ARG A 266 -9.86 -3.93 -17.50
C ARG A 266 -11.25 -3.46 -17.09
N LYS A 267 -11.76 -2.46 -17.80
CA LYS A 267 -13.16 -2.04 -17.70
C LYS A 267 -14.00 -2.88 -18.66
N VAL A 268 -15.06 -3.52 -18.16
CA VAL A 268 -15.94 -4.36 -18.96
C VAL A 268 -17.40 -3.98 -18.72
N GLU A 269 -18.20 -3.94 -19.78
CA GLU A 269 -19.67 -3.80 -19.67
C GLU A 269 -20.33 -5.18 -19.64
N ARG A 270 -21.18 -5.40 -18.65
CA ARG A 270 -22.01 -6.59 -18.48
C ARG A 270 -23.48 -6.22 -18.63
N LEU A 271 -24.27 -7.10 -19.23
CA LEU A 271 -25.72 -6.94 -19.32
C LEU A 271 -26.38 -7.65 -18.13
N TRP A 272 -27.09 -6.91 -17.30
CA TRP A 272 -27.81 -7.44 -16.15
C TRP A 272 -29.29 -7.50 -16.43
N ASN A 273 -29.89 -8.67 -16.20
CA ASN A 273 -31.34 -8.82 -16.18
C ASN A 273 -31.85 -8.44 -14.78
N VAL A 274 -32.60 -7.35 -14.69
CA VAL A 274 -33.20 -6.88 -13.45
C VAL A 274 -34.71 -7.16 -13.43
N ARG A 275 -35.40 -6.75 -12.37
CA ARG A 275 -36.85 -6.92 -12.25
C ARG A 275 -37.57 -6.38 -13.50
N ASP A 276 -38.66 -7.05 -13.87
CA ASP A 276 -39.52 -6.72 -15.03
C ASP A 276 -38.86 -6.98 -16.40
N ASN A 277 -37.95 -7.98 -16.47
CA ASN A 277 -37.23 -8.37 -17.69
C ASN A 277 -36.45 -7.21 -18.36
N LYS A 278 -36.09 -6.19 -17.57
CA LYS A 278 -35.31 -5.07 -18.08
C LYS A 278 -33.84 -5.47 -18.10
N ILE A 279 -33.19 -5.22 -19.23
CA ILE A 279 -31.75 -5.38 -19.37
C ILE A 279 -31.08 -4.03 -19.18
N VAL A 280 -30.11 -3.96 -18.26
CA VAL A 280 -29.32 -2.76 -18.01
C VAL A 280 -27.84 -3.04 -18.26
N SER A 281 -27.14 -2.11 -18.91
CA SER A 281 -25.67 -2.16 -18.97
C SER A 281 -25.11 -1.80 -17.61
N HIS A 282 -24.18 -2.61 -17.14
CA HIS A 282 -23.50 -2.46 -15.87
C HIS A 282 -22.00 -2.57 -16.08
N THR A 283 -21.29 -1.49 -15.79
CA THR A 283 -19.83 -1.44 -15.90
C THR A 283 -19.19 -2.07 -14.66
N VAL A 284 -18.23 -2.95 -14.88
CA VAL A 284 -17.39 -3.55 -13.83
C VAL A 284 -15.90 -3.36 -14.18
N TYR A 285 -15.05 -3.37 -13.14
CA TYR A 285 -13.60 -3.42 -13.30
C TYR A 285 -13.12 -4.82 -12.93
N LEU A 286 -12.41 -5.46 -13.85
CA LEU A 286 -11.83 -6.79 -13.64
C LEU A 286 -10.33 -6.64 -13.39
N LEU A 287 -9.83 -7.25 -12.33
CA LEU A 287 -8.41 -7.48 -12.15
C LEU A 287 -8.04 -8.75 -12.91
N VAL A 288 -7.15 -8.60 -13.90
CA VAL A 288 -6.89 -9.58 -14.97
C VAL A 288 -5.46 -10.10 -14.98
N THR A 289 -4.74 -9.93 -13.88
CA THR A 289 -3.37 -10.44 -13.75
C THR A 289 -3.38 -11.99 -13.74
N PRO A 290 -2.31 -12.65 -14.22
CA PRO A 290 -2.36 -14.07 -14.57
C PRO A 290 -2.82 -15.00 -13.43
N ARG A 291 -2.29 -14.83 -12.21
CA ARG A 291 -2.64 -15.71 -11.09
C ARG A 291 -4.03 -15.42 -10.56
N VAL A 292 -4.46 -14.16 -10.58
CA VAL A 292 -5.83 -13.81 -10.19
C VAL A 292 -6.84 -14.44 -11.15
N VAL A 293 -6.58 -14.41 -12.46
CA VAL A 293 -7.41 -15.11 -13.46
C VAL A 293 -7.45 -16.61 -13.17
N ASP A 294 -6.28 -17.23 -12.94
CA ASP A 294 -6.19 -18.66 -12.68
C ASP A 294 -6.93 -19.07 -11.40
N GLU A 295 -6.77 -18.33 -10.30
CA GLU A 295 -7.45 -18.62 -9.04
C GLU A 295 -8.95 -18.29 -9.10
N ALA A 296 -9.37 -17.25 -9.82
CA ALA A 296 -10.79 -16.97 -10.04
C ALA A 296 -11.47 -18.12 -10.80
N ARG A 297 -10.85 -18.61 -11.88
CA ARG A 297 -11.35 -19.76 -12.65
C ARG A 297 -11.49 -21.01 -11.79
N LYS A 298 -10.50 -21.30 -10.94
CA LYS A 298 -10.53 -22.44 -10.01
C LYS A 298 -11.61 -22.25 -8.94
N HIS A 299 -11.70 -21.07 -8.33
CA HIS A 299 -12.63 -20.77 -7.25
C HIS A 299 -14.08 -20.94 -7.68
N PHE A 300 -14.44 -20.43 -8.86
CA PHE A 300 -15.81 -20.52 -9.40
C PHE A 300 -16.04 -21.73 -10.32
N ASN A 301 -15.02 -22.57 -10.52
CA ASN A 301 -15.04 -23.68 -11.49
C ASN A 301 -15.53 -23.25 -12.88
N CYS A 302 -15.04 -22.11 -13.36
CA CYS A 302 -15.49 -21.47 -14.60
C CYS A 302 -14.27 -21.08 -15.46
N PRO A 303 -13.88 -21.91 -16.46
CA PRO A 303 -12.63 -21.73 -17.19
C PRO A 303 -12.62 -20.51 -18.13
N ILE A 304 -13.80 -19.97 -18.45
CA ILE A 304 -13.94 -18.80 -19.32
C ILE A 304 -13.84 -17.46 -18.57
N LEU A 305 -13.71 -17.47 -17.23
CA LEU A 305 -13.55 -16.22 -16.47
C LEU A 305 -12.32 -15.45 -16.94
N GLU A 306 -12.50 -14.14 -17.10
CA GLU A 306 -11.50 -13.22 -17.65
C GLU A 306 -10.63 -12.58 -16.56
N GLY A 307 -11.05 -12.67 -15.30
CA GLY A 307 -10.46 -12.02 -14.12
C GLY A 307 -11.42 -12.05 -12.93
N MET A 308 -11.09 -11.28 -11.89
CA MET A 308 -11.93 -11.11 -10.70
C MET A 308 -12.46 -9.68 -10.62
N GLU A 309 -13.77 -9.52 -10.35
CA GLU A 309 -14.39 -8.19 -10.19
C GLU A 309 -13.87 -7.47 -8.94
N LEU A 310 -13.48 -6.21 -9.13
CA LEU A 310 -13.24 -5.25 -8.06
C LEU A 310 -14.55 -4.56 -7.69
N GLU A 311 -14.64 -4.18 -6.42
CA GLU A 311 -15.76 -3.41 -5.86
C GLU A 311 -16.00 -2.15 -6.69
N ASN A 312 -17.26 -1.93 -7.06
CA ASN A 312 -17.67 -0.81 -7.91
C ASN A 312 -18.61 0.19 -7.21
N GLN A 313 -18.81 0.04 -5.89
CA GLN A 313 -19.62 0.94 -5.06
C GLN A 313 -18.80 1.51 -3.88
N GLY A 314 -19.44 2.38 -3.08
CA GLY A 314 -18.84 2.97 -1.88
C GLY A 314 -17.93 4.19 -2.11
N GLY A 315 -17.72 4.59 -3.38
CA GLY A 315 -16.90 5.75 -3.76
C GLY A 315 -15.39 5.45 -3.78
N MET A 316 -14.57 6.46 -4.08
CA MET A 316 -13.13 6.31 -4.43
C MET A 316 -12.24 5.60 -3.39
N GLY A 317 -12.67 5.54 -2.14
CA GLY A 317 -11.97 4.82 -1.08
C GLY A 317 -12.26 3.33 -1.02
N THR A 318 -13.41 2.91 -1.53
CA THR A 318 -13.90 1.54 -1.49
C THR A 318 -13.83 0.91 -2.89
N GLU A 319 -14.27 1.65 -3.90
CA GLU A 319 -14.17 1.30 -5.32
C GLU A 319 -12.71 0.99 -5.68
N LEU A 320 -12.50 -0.05 -6.50
CA LEU A 320 -11.20 -0.51 -7.01
C LEU A 320 -10.20 -1.04 -5.97
N ASN A 321 -10.35 -0.71 -4.69
CA ASN A 321 -9.42 -1.10 -3.64
C ASN A 321 -9.79 -2.44 -3.00
N HIS A 322 -10.98 -2.96 -3.30
CA HIS A 322 -11.54 -4.16 -2.69
C HIS A 322 -12.05 -5.13 -3.77
N TRP A 323 -12.25 -6.39 -3.38
CA TRP A 323 -13.01 -7.33 -4.21
C TRP A 323 -14.51 -7.06 -4.13
N GLU A 324 -15.21 -7.36 -5.23
CA GLU A 324 -16.67 -7.29 -5.30
C GLU A 324 -17.32 -8.19 -4.25
N LYS A 325 -17.96 -7.58 -3.25
CA LYS A 325 -18.55 -8.29 -2.13
C LYS A 325 -19.69 -9.22 -2.55
N ARG A 326 -20.46 -8.86 -3.58
CA ARG A 326 -21.53 -9.72 -4.11
C ARG A 326 -21.01 -11.09 -4.56
N LEU A 327 -19.75 -11.16 -5.02
CA LEU A 327 -19.15 -12.40 -5.52
C LEU A 327 -18.33 -13.15 -4.48
N LEU A 328 -17.61 -12.42 -3.61
CA LEU A 328 -16.67 -13.04 -2.66
C LEU A 328 -17.08 -12.93 -1.19
N GLU A 329 -18.21 -12.29 -0.87
CA GLU A 329 -18.85 -12.20 0.46
C GLU A 329 -17.90 -12.16 1.68
N ASN A 330 -17.51 -13.33 2.19
CA ASN A 330 -16.66 -13.50 3.37
C ASN A 330 -15.15 -13.37 3.09
N GLU A 331 -14.75 -12.94 1.91
CA GLU A 331 -13.35 -12.68 1.59
C GLU A 331 -12.87 -11.43 2.34
N ALA A 332 -11.68 -11.55 2.94
CA ALA A 332 -11.14 -10.58 3.86
C ALA A 332 -10.66 -9.27 3.19
N MET A 333 -10.73 -9.09 1.89
CA MET A 333 -10.46 -7.87 1.12
C MET A 333 -11.70 -7.34 0.41
N THR A 334 -12.91 -7.74 0.83
CA THR A 334 -14.16 -7.03 0.47
C THR A 334 -14.30 -5.72 1.27
N GLY A 335 -14.99 -4.73 0.71
CA GLY A 335 -15.03 -3.35 1.24
C GLY A 335 -15.94 -3.12 2.47
N SER A 336 -16.57 -4.16 3.01
CA SER A 336 -17.38 -4.02 4.23
C SER A 336 -17.38 -5.29 5.08
N HIS A 337 -17.50 -5.10 6.39
CA HIS A 337 -17.41 -6.21 7.34
C HIS A 337 -18.45 -7.30 7.06
N THR A 338 -18.00 -8.55 7.18
CA THR A 338 -18.79 -9.79 7.17
C THR A 338 -18.34 -10.68 8.33
N GLN A 339 -19.19 -11.64 8.72
CA GLN A 339 -18.78 -12.66 9.68
C GLN A 339 -17.81 -13.65 9.01
N ASN A 340 -16.90 -14.23 9.79
CA ASN A 340 -15.97 -15.27 9.32
C ASN A 340 -15.12 -14.87 8.11
N ARG A 341 -14.47 -13.70 8.17
CA ARG A 341 -13.58 -13.22 7.10
C ARG A 341 -12.38 -14.14 6.89
N VAL A 342 -12.11 -14.48 5.64
CA VAL A 342 -11.00 -15.35 5.24
C VAL A 342 -10.18 -14.70 4.13
N PHE A 343 -8.85 -14.73 4.25
CA PHE A 343 -7.96 -14.41 3.14
C PHE A 343 -7.93 -15.61 2.19
N SER A 344 -8.57 -15.46 1.04
CA SER A 344 -8.68 -16.52 0.04
C SER A 344 -7.41 -16.61 -0.82
N ARG A 345 -7.31 -17.70 -1.59
CA ARG A 345 -6.27 -17.83 -2.62
C ARG A 345 -6.31 -16.71 -3.66
N ILE A 346 -7.46 -16.06 -3.88
CA ILE A 346 -7.61 -14.96 -4.83
C ILE A 346 -6.81 -13.73 -4.34
N THR A 347 -6.93 -13.36 -3.06
CA THR A 347 -6.11 -12.26 -2.48
C THR A 347 -4.63 -12.62 -2.48
N LEU A 348 -4.28 -13.87 -2.16
CA LEU A 348 -2.88 -14.30 -2.18
C LEU A 348 -2.29 -14.26 -3.60
N ALA A 349 -3.06 -14.67 -4.61
CA ALA A 349 -2.67 -14.59 -6.01
C ALA A 349 -2.46 -13.14 -6.46
N LEU A 350 -3.33 -12.21 -6.05
CA LEU A 350 -3.12 -10.79 -6.31
C LEU A 350 -1.82 -10.30 -5.71
N MET A 351 -1.55 -10.62 -4.44
CA MET A 351 -0.31 -10.20 -3.78
C MET A 351 0.92 -10.74 -4.50
N GLU A 352 0.86 -11.97 -5.02
CA GLU A 352 1.92 -12.54 -5.84
C GLU A 352 2.08 -11.89 -7.21
N ASP A 353 0.99 -11.40 -7.81
CA ASP A 353 0.97 -10.67 -9.08
C ASP A 353 1.39 -9.19 -8.95
N THR A 354 1.70 -8.72 -7.74
CA THR A 354 2.23 -7.35 -7.54
C THR A 354 3.69 -7.20 -7.99
N GLY A 355 4.47 -8.30 -8.05
CA GLY A 355 5.84 -8.32 -8.57
C GLY A 355 6.82 -9.19 -7.79
#